data_AF-A0A959DJD4-F1
#
_entry.id   AF-A0A959DJD4-F1
#
_cell.length_a   1.000
_cell.length_b   1.000
_cell.length_c   1.000
_cell.angle_alpha   90.00
_cell.angle_beta   90.00
_cell.angle_gamma   90.00
#
_symmetry.space_group_name_H-M   'P 1'
#
loop_
_entity.id
_entity.type
_entity.pdbx_description
1 polymer ?
#
loop_
_entity_poly.entity_id
_entity_poly.type
_entity_poly.pdbx_seq_one_letter_code
_entity_poly.pdbx_strand_id
1 'polypeptide(L)'
;METSALMYIHLATVVPCFFIGTMLLLMKRGTTIHKDLGKVYMVLMLVTAMVTIFMPAQVGPRVLNHFGWIHSFSFLTIYTVPTAYIAIKKGKIQTHKRKMILLYFGAIVLAGGFTLAPGRYLHEVFFG
;
A
#
# COMPACT_ATOMS: atom_id res chain seq x y z
N MET A 1 21.29 6.26 7.40
CA MET A 1 20.45 7.11 8.26
C MET A 1 19.17 7.53 7.53
N GLU A 2 19.28 8.16 6.34
CA GLU A 2 18.12 8.56 5.51
C GLU A 2 17.12 7.42 5.19
N THR A 3 17.61 6.26 4.73
CA THR A 3 16.75 5.12 4.40
C THR A 3 15.99 4.56 5.61
N SER A 4 16.56 4.67 6.81
CA SER A 4 15.94 4.20 8.05
C SER A 4 14.74 5.07 8.42
N ALA A 5 14.84 6.39 8.24
CA ALA A 5 13.72 7.31 8.45
C ALA A 5 12.57 7.01 7.48
N LEU A 6 12.87 6.85 6.18
CA LEU A 6 11.87 6.47 5.18
C LEU A 6 11.20 5.13 5.50
N MET A 7 11.97 4.14 5.99
CA MET A 7 11.43 2.85 6.42
C MET A 7 10.45 3.00 7.58
N TYR A 8 10.77 3.79 8.62
CA TYR A 8 9.87 4.00 9.75
C TYR A 8 8.61 4.77 9.35
N ILE A 9 8.73 5.79 8.47
CA ILE A 9 7.57 6.51 7.92
C ILE A 9 6.69 5.55 7.09
N HIS A 10 7.31 4.69 6.28
CA HIS A 10 6.60 3.67 5.52
C HIS A 10 5.84 2.71 6.45
N LEU A 11 6.49 2.18 7.50
CA LEU A 11 5.86 1.32 8.49
C LEU A 11 4.71 2.03 9.22
N ALA A 12 4.93 3.26 9.68
CA ALA A 12 3.93 4.06 10.39
C ALA A 12 2.67 4.35 9.55
N THR A 13 2.79 4.32 8.22
CA THR A 13 1.66 4.55 7.32
C THR A 13 1.02 3.25 6.85
N VAL A 14 1.82 2.25 6.45
CA VAL A 14 1.30 0.98 5.89
C VAL A 14 0.67 0.07 6.95
N VAL A 15 1.17 0.08 8.20
CA VAL A 15 0.65 -0.79 9.26
C VAL A 15 -0.79 -0.41 9.64
N PRO A 16 -1.12 0.85 9.97
CA PRO A 16 -2.52 1.26 10.15
C PRO A 16 -3.35 1.05 8.88
N CYS A 17 -2.75 1.28 7.70
CA CYS A 17 -3.42 1.09 6.41
C CYS A 17 -3.91 -0.36 6.22
N PHE A 18 -3.09 -1.36 6.60
CA PHE A 18 -3.45 -2.77 6.57
C PHE A 18 -4.69 -3.06 7.45
N PHE A 19 -4.70 -2.59 8.70
CA PHE A 19 -5.82 -2.82 9.61
C PHE A 19 -7.10 -2.12 9.12
N ILE A 20 -7.00 -0.85 8.71
CA ILE A 20 -8.15 -0.10 8.16
C ILE A 20 -8.68 -0.79 6.90
N GLY A 21 -7.79 -1.21 5.99
CA GLY A 21 -8.16 -1.93 4.77
C GLY A 21 -8.90 -3.24 5.08
N THR A 22 -8.41 -4.01 6.05
CA THR A 22 -9.08 -5.23 6.53
C THR A 22 -10.50 -4.93 7.00
N MET A 23 -10.64 -3.93 7.88
CA MET A 23 -11.94 -3.53 8.42
C MET A 23 -12.90 -3.07 7.31
N LEU A 24 -12.42 -2.28 6.34
CA LEU A 24 -13.22 -1.81 5.21
C LEU A 24 -13.72 -2.93 4.30
N LEU A 25 -12.94 -4.01 4.15
CA LEU A 25 -13.34 -5.18 3.36
C LEU A 25 -14.44 -6.01 4.04
N LEU A 26 -14.41 -6.09 5.37
CA LEU A 26 -15.35 -6.87 6.19
C LEU A 26 -16.63 -6.11 6.56
N MET A 27 -16.54 -4.79 6.74
CA MET A 27 -17.67 -3.96 7.17
C MET A 27 -18.72 -3.76 6.07
N LYS A 28 -19.96 -3.50 6.49
CA LYS A 28 -21.04 -3.05 5.60
C LYS A 28 -20.61 -1.81 4.80
N ARG A 29 -20.61 -1.98 3.47
CA ARG A 29 -20.19 -0.93 2.51
C ARG A 29 -21.23 0.18 2.44
N GLY A 30 -20.78 1.41 2.22
CA GLY A 30 -21.64 2.57 1.98
C GLY A 30 -22.13 3.32 3.22
N THR A 31 -21.82 2.85 4.43
CA THR A 31 -22.06 3.59 5.68
C THR A 31 -21.19 4.86 5.74
N THR A 32 -21.54 5.81 6.61
CA THR A 32 -20.70 6.99 6.88
C THR A 32 -19.30 6.58 7.35
N ILE A 33 -19.23 5.63 8.28
CA ILE A 33 -17.99 5.05 8.79
C ILE A 33 -17.15 4.44 7.65
N HIS A 34 -17.75 3.67 6.74
CA HIS A 34 -17.04 3.11 5.59
C HIS A 34 -16.47 4.20 4.68
N LYS A 35 -17.22 5.29 4.46
CA LYS A 35 -16.77 6.40 3.61
C LYS A 35 -15.62 7.17 4.24
N ASP A 36 -15.67 7.43 5.54
CA ASP A 36 -14.64 8.21 6.23
C ASP A 36 -13.36 7.42 6.42
N LEU A 37 -13.44 6.17 6.89
CA LEU A 37 -12.29 5.26 6.93
C LEU A 37 -11.72 5.01 5.53
N GLY A 38 -12.57 4.93 4.50
CA GLY A 38 -12.15 4.78 3.11
C GLY A 38 -11.29 5.94 2.61
N LYS A 39 -11.61 7.18 3.00
CA LYS A 39 -10.78 8.35 2.68
C LYS A 39 -9.42 8.26 3.37
N VAL A 40 -9.41 7.95 4.68
CA VAL A 40 -8.17 7.80 5.46
C VAL A 40 -7.28 6.71 4.85
N TYR A 41 -7.86 5.55 4.54
CA TYR A 41 -7.17 4.45 3.86
C TYR A 41 -6.53 4.90 2.54
N MET A 42 -7.28 5.59 1.68
CA MET A 42 -6.75 6.07 0.38
C MET A 42 -5.60 7.07 0.56
N VAL A 43 -5.67 7.96 1.56
CA VAL A 43 -4.57 8.90 1.87
C VAL A 43 -3.34 8.13 2.35
N LEU A 44 -3.50 7.19 3.29
CA LEU A 44 -2.40 6.36 3.78
C LEU A 44 -1.74 5.55 2.65
N MET A 45 -2.53 4.96 1.76
CA MET A 45 -2.02 4.26 0.57
C MET A 45 -1.16 5.17 -0.30
N LEU A 46 -1.60 6.40 -0.57
CA LEU A 46 -0.83 7.35 -1.37
C LEU A 46 0.46 7.77 -0.67
N VAL A 47 0.41 8.11 0.62
CA VAL A 47 1.63 8.46 1.38
C VAL A 47 2.62 7.30 1.37
N THR A 48 2.14 6.08 1.66
CA THR A 48 2.95 4.86 1.62
C THR A 48 3.64 4.70 0.27
N ALA A 49 2.90 4.82 -0.83
CA ALA A 49 3.42 4.65 -2.19
C ALA A 49 4.40 5.76 -2.61
N MET A 50 4.20 6.99 -2.14
CA MET A 50 5.14 8.08 -2.38
C MET A 50 6.45 7.84 -1.65
N VAL A 51 6.40 7.41 -0.38
CA VAL A 51 7.61 7.10 0.41
C VAL A 51 8.41 5.97 -0.22
N THR A 52 7.74 4.91 -0.70
CA THR A 52 8.43 3.74 -1.28
C THR A 52 9.15 4.04 -2.58
N ILE A 53 8.75 5.07 -3.35
CA ILE A 53 9.49 5.50 -4.55
C ILE A 53 10.89 6.02 -4.21
N PHE A 54 11.07 6.59 -3.01
CA PHE A 54 12.37 7.07 -2.54
C PHE A 54 13.19 5.98 -1.82
N MET A 55 12.65 4.77 -1.67
CA MET A 55 13.35 3.66 -1.03
C MET A 55 13.98 2.74 -2.09
N PRO A 56 15.31 2.52 -2.07
CA PRO A 56 15.95 1.61 -3.01
C PRO A 56 15.41 0.17 -2.86
N ALA A 57 15.07 -0.45 -3.99
CA ALA A 57 14.49 -1.79 -3.99
C ALA A 57 15.48 -2.83 -3.47
N GLN A 58 15.16 -3.59 -2.43
CA GLN A 58 16.08 -4.61 -1.89
C GLN A 58 15.79 -6.03 -2.36
N VAL A 59 14.79 -6.22 -3.23
CA VAL A 59 14.37 -7.54 -3.72
C VAL A 59 14.42 -7.54 -5.25
N GLY A 60 15.10 -8.53 -5.83
CA GLY A 60 15.26 -8.71 -7.27
C GLY A 60 16.25 -7.72 -7.91
N PRO A 61 16.36 -7.74 -9.26
CA PRO A 61 17.25 -6.86 -10.01
C PRO A 61 16.88 -5.38 -9.84
N ARG A 62 17.91 -4.52 -9.86
CA ARG A 62 17.76 -3.06 -9.81
C ARG A 62 18.19 -2.41 -11.13
N VAL A 63 17.46 -1.38 -11.50
CA VAL A 63 17.78 -0.42 -12.55
C VAL A 63 18.27 0.86 -11.88
N LEU A 64 19.39 1.43 -12.35
CA LEU A 64 20.03 2.61 -11.75
C LEU A 64 20.38 2.45 -10.26
N ASN A 65 20.64 1.21 -9.81
CA ASN A 65 20.87 0.88 -8.39
C ASN A 65 19.73 1.25 -7.42
N HIS A 66 18.54 1.62 -7.92
CA HIS A 66 17.43 2.14 -7.12
C HIS A 66 16.11 1.44 -7.42
N PHE A 67 15.63 1.55 -8.65
CA PHE A 67 14.32 1.05 -9.05
C PHE A 67 14.36 -0.45 -9.27
N GLY A 68 13.38 -1.17 -8.75
CA GLY A 68 13.23 -2.61 -8.96
C GLY A 68 11.77 -2.96 -9.18
N TRP A 69 11.49 -4.22 -9.52
CA TRP A 69 10.15 -4.72 -9.85
C TRP A 69 9.09 -4.38 -8.79
N ILE A 70 9.49 -4.32 -7.51
CA ILE A 70 8.60 -3.95 -6.40
C ILE A 70 8.10 -2.50 -6.46
N HIS A 71 8.78 -1.58 -7.15
CA HIS A 71 8.29 -0.22 -7.36
C HIS A 71 7.01 -0.17 -8.20
N SER A 72 6.75 -1.21 -9.00
CA SER A 72 5.49 -1.37 -9.73
C SER A 72 4.27 -1.30 -8.81
N PHE A 73 4.36 -1.78 -7.57
CA PHE A 73 3.27 -1.66 -6.58
C PHE A 73 3.03 -0.20 -6.16
N SER A 74 4.08 0.63 -6.14
CA SER A 74 3.98 2.06 -5.82
C SER A 74 3.27 2.79 -6.95
N PHE A 75 3.70 2.56 -8.20
CA PHE A 75 3.06 3.14 -9.38
C PHE A 75 1.60 2.68 -9.53
N LEU A 76 1.35 1.38 -9.31
CA LEU A 76 0.00 0.82 -9.26
C LEU A 76 -0.87 1.57 -8.25
N THR A 77 -0.34 1.84 -7.06
CA THR A 77 -1.08 2.53 -5.99
C THR A 77 -1.38 3.97 -6.35
N ILE A 78 -0.37 4.72 -6.79
CA ILE A 78 -0.51 6.13 -7.19
C ILE A 78 -1.52 6.29 -8.33
N TYR A 79 -1.57 5.36 -9.27
CA TYR A 79 -2.56 5.39 -10.35
C TYR A 79 -3.95 4.92 -9.88
N THR A 80 -4.01 3.84 -9.10
CA THR A 80 -5.27 3.17 -8.78
C THR A 80 -6.08 3.94 -7.74
N VAL A 81 -5.46 4.59 -6.76
CA VAL A 81 -6.19 5.34 -5.73
C VAL A 81 -7.02 6.49 -6.33
N PRO A 82 -6.46 7.44 -7.10
CA PRO A 82 -7.25 8.53 -7.69
C PRO A 82 -8.34 8.00 -8.62
N THR A 83 -8.01 6.99 -9.44
CA THR A 83 -8.98 6.43 -10.39
C THR A 83 -10.05 5.57 -9.70
N ALA A 84 -9.83 5.06 -8.49
CA ALA A 84 -10.84 4.41 -7.66
C ALA A 84 -11.74 5.44 -6.95
N TYR A 85 -11.18 6.58 -6.54
CA TYR A 85 -11.94 7.70 -6.01
C TYR A 85 -12.87 8.32 -7.08
N ILE A 86 -12.36 8.54 -8.29
CA ILE A 86 -13.17 9.01 -9.42
C ILE A 86 -14.29 8.00 -9.74
N ALA A 87 -13.99 6.69 -9.70
CA ALA A 87 -15.00 5.67 -9.94
C ALA A 87 -16.17 5.75 -8.95
N ILE A 88 -15.89 5.89 -7.64
CA ILE A 88 -16.97 6.01 -6.65
C ILE A 88 -17.75 7.32 -6.79
N LYS A 89 -17.07 8.44 -7.12
CA LYS A 89 -17.73 9.72 -7.41
C LYS A 89 -18.68 9.64 -8.60
N LYS A 90 -18.36 8.83 -9.62
CA LYS A 90 -19.21 8.57 -10.79
C LYS A 90 -20.26 7.47 -10.56
N GLY A 91 -20.46 7.01 -9.32
CA GLY A 91 -21.39 5.92 -9.01
C GLY A 91 -20.96 4.54 -9.53
N LYS A 92 -19.72 4.39 -10.03
CA LYS A 92 -19.19 3.12 -10.56
C LYS A 92 -18.67 2.23 -9.42
N ILE A 93 -19.60 1.73 -8.61
CA ILE A 93 -19.33 0.99 -7.36
C ILE A 93 -18.48 -0.26 -7.62
N GLN A 94 -18.80 -1.03 -8.67
CA GLN A 94 -18.04 -2.26 -8.97
C GLN A 94 -16.60 -1.98 -9.36
N THR A 95 -16.34 -0.90 -10.11
CA THR A 95 -14.98 -0.47 -10.45
C THR A 95 -14.21 -0.02 -9.20
N HIS A 96 -14.84 0.77 -8.33
CA HIS A 96 -14.24 1.16 -7.05
C HIS A 96 -13.87 -0.07 -6.21
N LYS A 97 -14.82 -1.00 -6.04
CA LYS A 97 -14.61 -2.24 -5.27
C LYS A 97 -13.44 -3.07 -5.81
N ARG A 98 -13.41 -3.33 -7.13
CA ARG A 98 -12.32 -4.12 -7.76
C ARG A 98 -10.96 -3.48 -7.51
N LYS A 99 -10.87 -2.14 -7.63
CA LYS A 99 -9.63 -1.40 -7.37
C LYS A 99 -9.21 -1.45 -5.91
N MET A 100 -10.14 -1.32 -4.96
CA MET A 100 -9.83 -1.45 -3.53
C MET A 100 -9.31 -2.84 -3.18
N ILE A 101 -9.92 -3.90 -3.75
CA ILE A 101 -9.46 -5.28 -3.56
C ILE A 101 -8.06 -5.46 -4.17
N LEU A 102 -7.83 -4.98 -5.39
CA LEU A 102 -6.53 -5.04 -6.07
C LEU A 102 -5.44 -4.37 -5.22
N LEU A 103 -5.71 -3.18 -4.70
CA LEU A 103 -4.78 -2.45 -3.84
C LEU A 103 -4.48 -3.21 -2.55
N TYR A 104 -5.51 -3.74 -1.89
CA TYR A 104 -5.33 -4.44 -0.63
C TYR A 104 -4.48 -5.71 -0.79
N PHE A 105 -4.87 -6.61 -1.69
CA PHE A 105 -4.14 -7.87 -1.87
C PHE A 105 -2.81 -7.69 -2.61
N GLY A 106 -2.75 -6.81 -3.60
CA GLY A 106 -1.53 -6.58 -4.38
C GLY A 106 -0.53 -5.67 -3.67
N ALA A 107 -0.96 -4.45 -3.32
CA ALA A 107 -0.05 -3.42 -2.82
C ALA A 107 0.14 -3.43 -1.30
N ILE A 108 -0.64 -4.21 -0.53
CA ILE A 108 -0.39 -4.41 0.90
C ILE A 108 0.03 -5.86 1.19
N VAL A 109 -0.82 -6.86 0.91
CA VAL A 109 -0.53 -8.25 1.32
C VAL A 109 0.66 -8.83 0.55
N LEU A 110 0.63 -8.78 -0.79
CA LEU A 110 1.71 -9.33 -1.60
C LEU A 110 3.00 -8.51 -1.46
N ALA A 111 2.90 -7.17 -1.51
CA ALA A 111 4.04 -6.28 -1.27
C ALA A 111 4.65 -6.48 0.13
N GLY A 112 3.80 -6.60 1.16
CA GLY A 112 4.20 -6.90 2.53
C GLY A 112 4.88 -8.27 2.66
N GLY A 113 4.43 -9.28 1.93
CA GLY A 113 5.10 -10.57 1.87
C GLY A 113 6.58 -10.48 1.45
N PHE A 114 6.92 -9.62 0.49
CA PHE A 114 8.32 -9.39 0.09
C PHE A 114 9.19 -8.77 1.19
N THR A 115 8.59 -8.15 2.21
CA THR A 115 9.34 -7.60 3.35
C THR A 115 9.86 -8.69 4.29
N LEU A 116 9.33 -9.91 4.19
CA LEU A 116 9.75 -11.08 4.99
C LEU A 116 10.84 -11.91 4.29
N ALA A 117 11.35 -11.48 3.14
CA ALA A 117 12.47 -12.15 2.49
C ALA A 117 13.75 -12.07 3.37
N PRO A 118 14.63 -13.08 3.37
CA PRO A 118 15.86 -13.08 4.18
C PRO A 118 16.71 -11.83 3.97
N GLY A 119 17.31 -11.31 5.06
CA GLY A 119 18.11 -10.07 5.04
C GLY A 119 17.29 -8.78 5.03
N ARG A 120 15.97 -8.85 5.25
CA ARG A 120 15.08 -7.69 5.40
C ARG A 120 14.73 -7.48 6.88
N TYR A 121 14.52 -6.22 7.26
CA TYR A 121 14.19 -5.84 8.63
C TYR A 121 13.07 -6.67 9.27
N LEU A 122 11.93 -6.84 8.60
CA LEU A 122 10.82 -7.62 9.17
C LEU A 122 11.11 -9.13 9.22
N HIS A 123 11.99 -9.66 8.36
CA HIS A 123 12.45 -11.04 8.49
C HIS A 123 13.19 -11.24 9.82
N GLU A 124 14.15 -10.38 10.12
CA GLU A 124 14.93 -10.44 11.38
C GLU A 124 14.04 -10.28 12.61
N VAL A 125 13.01 -9.42 12.55
CA VAL A 125 12.09 -9.22 13.67
C VAL A 125 11.22 -10.45 13.97
N PHE A 126 10.82 -11.21 12.94
CA PHE A 126 9.89 -12.34 13.10
C PHE A 126 10.55 -13.73 13.10
N PHE A 127 11.72 -13.87 12.47
CA PHE A 127 12.40 -15.14 12.23
C PHE A 127 13.88 -15.16 12.64
N GLY A 128 14.45 -13.99 13.01
CA GLY A 128 15.83 -13.86 13.46
C GLY A 128 16.03 -14.07 14.96
#